data_AF-A0A7V9PJ31-F1
#
_entry.id   AF-A0A7V9PJ31-F1
#
_cell.length_a   1.000
_cell.length_b   1.000
_cell.length_c   1.000
_cell.angle_alpha   90.00
_cell.angle_beta   90.00
_cell.angle_gamma   90.00
#
_symmetry.space_group_name_H-M   'P 1'
#
loop_
_entity.id
_entity.type
_entity.pdbx_description
1 polymer ?
#
loop_
_entity_poly.entity_id
_entity_poly.type
_entity_poly.pdbx_seq_one_letter_code
_entity_poly.pdbx_strand_id
1 'polypeptide(L)'
;MIRTAVTVALFAAGLAWPDAGSTAQVPAAAPTRPVIVGSKPFGESYVLGEMFAQLLEARGFEVTRRLGLGATEIAFRALQRGAIDVYPENTGTGLLAVLGEVPGADPGAVFARVFGEFRRRWGMRWLPPLGFENTYAIAIRRET
;
A
#
# COMPACT_ATOMS: atom_id res chain seq x y z
N MET A 1 12.09 -11.56 13.50
CA MET A 1 11.02 -11.72 12.50
C MET A 1 10.65 -10.31 12.13
N ILE A 2 10.93 -9.86 10.91
CA ILE A 2 10.62 -8.47 10.51
C ILE A 2 9.64 -8.47 9.31
N ARG A 3 8.42 -7.95 9.49
CA ARG A 3 7.31 -7.86 8.51
C ARG A 3 6.84 -6.41 8.40
N THR A 4 7.01 -5.83 7.23
CA THR A 4 6.91 -4.40 6.97
C THR A 4 5.53 -4.01 6.44
N ALA A 5 4.93 -2.91 6.89
CA ALA A 5 3.73 -2.33 6.27
C ALA A 5 4.12 -1.49 5.04
N VAL A 6 3.43 -1.70 3.91
CA VAL A 6 3.76 -1.15 2.61
C VAL A 6 2.51 -0.88 1.77
N THR A 7 2.49 0.26 1.09
CA THR A 7 1.43 0.64 0.16
C THR A 7 1.47 -0.18 -1.13
N VAL A 8 0.35 -0.79 -1.54
CA VAL A 8 0.18 -1.32 -2.91
C VAL A 8 -0.62 -0.29 -3.71
N ALA A 9 -0.06 0.18 -4.81
CA ALA A 9 -0.71 1.10 -5.74
C ALA A 9 -0.89 0.44 -7.12
N LEU A 10 -2.07 0.63 -7.72
CA LEU A 10 -2.36 0.26 -9.09
C LEU A 10 -2.27 1.52 -9.96
N PHE A 11 -1.41 1.49 -10.97
CA PHE A 11 -1.27 2.61 -11.90
C PHE A 11 -2.26 2.42 -13.05
N ALA A 12 -3.35 3.19 -13.05
CA ALA A 12 -3.95 3.57 -14.32
C ALA A 12 -2.92 4.46 -15.04
N ALA A 13 -2.56 4.09 -16.29
CA ALA A 13 -1.56 4.79 -17.08
C ALA A 13 -1.85 6.30 -17.12
N GLY A 14 -1.03 7.12 -16.45
CA GLY A 14 -1.17 8.57 -16.49
C GLY A 14 -0.59 9.35 -15.31
N LEU A 15 -0.48 8.79 -14.11
CA LEU A 15 0.13 9.50 -12.97
C LEU A 15 1.55 9.01 -12.71
N ALA A 16 2.53 9.73 -13.29
CA ALA A 16 3.93 9.60 -12.90
C ALA A 16 4.10 10.14 -11.47
N TRP A 17 4.59 9.31 -10.54
CA TRP A 17 5.11 9.82 -9.27
C TRP A 17 6.47 10.46 -9.55
N PRO A 18 6.74 11.72 -9.14
CA PRO A 18 8.02 12.34 -9.39
C PRO A 18 9.11 11.56 -8.65
N ASP A 19 10.05 10.99 -9.39
CA ASP A 19 11.36 10.64 -8.86
C ASP A 19 11.98 11.92 -8.28
N ALA A 20 12.71 11.81 -7.16
CA ALA A 20 13.15 12.92 -6.31
C ALA A 20 14.17 13.90 -6.96
N GLY A 21 14.18 14.06 -8.29
CA GLY A 21 15.10 14.93 -9.02
C GLY A 21 14.57 15.58 -10.29
N SER A 22 13.26 15.52 -10.61
CA SER A 22 12.73 16.13 -11.84
C SER A 22 11.80 17.32 -11.55
N THR A 23 12.26 18.54 -11.87
CA THR A 23 11.47 19.79 -11.83
C THR A 23 10.71 19.99 -13.14
N ALA A 24 9.84 19.06 -13.52
CA ALA A 24 8.97 19.22 -14.68
C ALA A 24 7.64 19.88 -14.27
N GLN A 25 7.30 20.98 -14.94
CA GLN A 25 6.06 21.75 -14.77
C GLN A 25 4.84 20.87 -15.06
N VAL A 26 3.94 20.75 -14.09
CA VAL A 26 2.70 19.97 -14.20
C VAL A 26 1.73 20.68 -15.16
N PRO A 27 1.39 20.11 -16.32
CA PRO A 27 0.34 20.66 -17.17
C PRO A 27 -1.01 20.55 -16.45
N ALA A 28 -1.89 21.54 -16.60
CA ALA A 28 -3.25 21.49 -16.07
C ALA A 28 -3.97 20.23 -16.57
N ALA A 29 -4.27 19.33 -15.65
CA ALA A 29 -4.78 18.00 -15.95
C ALA A 29 -6.26 18.04 -16.34
N ALA A 30 -6.63 17.23 -17.35
CA ALA A 30 -8.01 16.80 -17.60
C ALA A 30 -8.68 16.35 -16.29
N PRO A 31 -10.02 16.41 -16.14
CA PRO A 31 -10.68 16.04 -14.88
C PRO A 31 -10.26 14.64 -14.46
N THR A 32 -9.34 14.58 -13.50
CA THR A 32 -8.76 13.34 -13.00
C THR A 32 -9.82 12.73 -12.12
N ARG A 33 -10.34 11.56 -12.49
CA ARG A 33 -11.22 10.81 -11.58
C ARG A 33 -10.56 10.75 -10.19
N PRO A 34 -11.34 10.86 -9.10
CA PRO A 34 -10.77 10.79 -7.75
C PRO A 34 -9.94 9.51 -7.56
N VAL A 35 -8.83 9.63 -6.83
CA VAL A 35 -8.03 8.50 -6.38
C VAL A 35 -8.82 7.77 -5.29
N ILE A 36 -9.02 6.47 -5.46
CA ILE A 36 -9.82 5.67 -4.53
C ILE A 36 -8.89 4.99 -3.52
N VAL A 37 -8.91 5.46 -2.27
CA VAL A 37 -8.08 4.92 -1.18
C VAL A 37 -8.86 3.87 -0.40
N GLY A 38 -8.32 2.66 -0.31
CA GLY A 38 -8.90 1.54 0.42
C GLY A 38 -8.23 1.24 1.76
N SER A 39 -8.89 0.41 2.58
CA SER A 39 -8.27 -0.22 3.75
C SER A 39 -8.88 -1.59 4.07
N LYS A 40 -8.17 -2.36 4.90
CA LYS A 40 -8.65 -3.57 5.57
C LYS A 40 -9.42 -3.18 6.85
N PRO A 41 -10.32 -4.02 7.38
CA PRO A 41 -11.20 -3.66 8.50
C PRO A 41 -10.51 -3.85 9.87
N PHE A 42 -9.36 -3.20 10.09
CA PHE A 42 -8.69 -3.18 11.40
C PHE A 42 -7.99 -1.85 11.66
N GLY A 43 -7.78 -1.53 12.94
CA GLY A 43 -7.38 -0.20 13.43
C GLY A 43 -6.22 0.45 12.67
N GLU A 44 -5.06 -0.21 12.59
CA GLU A 44 -3.91 0.30 11.84
C GLU A 44 -4.26 0.59 10.37
N SER A 45 -4.96 -0.31 9.70
CA SER A 45 -5.27 -0.14 8.27
C SER A 45 -6.23 1.03 8.02
N TYR A 46 -7.18 1.30 8.93
CA TYR A 46 -8.00 2.50 8.87
C TYR A 46 -7.17 3.77 9.01
N VAL A 47 -6.30 3.83 10.02
CA VAL A 47 -5.44 5.01 10.27
C VAL A 47 -4.53 5.26 9.06
N LEU A 48 -3.86 4.23 8.54
CA LEU A 48 -2.99 4.37 7.37
C LEU A 48 -3.75 4.74 6.10
N GLY A 49 -4.93 4.15 5.87
CA GLY A 49 -5.80 4.51 4.75
C GLY A 49 -6.21 5.98 4.80
N GLU A 50 -6.57 6.48 5.97
CA GLU A 50 -6.90 7.89 6.17
C GLU A 50 -5.68 8.80 5.97
N MET A 51 -4.51 8.41 6.50
CA MET A 51 -3.25 9.14 6.27
C MET A 51 -2.90 9.23 4.78
N PHE A 52 -3.10 8.16 4.02
CA PHE A 52 -2.85 8.17 2.57
C PHE A 52 -3.81 9.12 1.85
N ALA A 53 -5.10 9.11 2.23
CA ALA A 53 -6.09 10.01 1.66
C ALA A 53 -5.74 11.49 1.90
N GLN A 54 -5.46 11.86 3.15
CA GLN A 54 -5.08 13.24 3.50
C GLN A 54 -3.78 13.68 2.81
N LEU A 55 -2.81 12.77 2.67
CA LEU A 55 -1.55 13.05 2.02
C LEU A 55 -1.70 13.28 0.50
N LEU A 56 -2.67 12.62 -0.13
CA LEU A 56 -3.03 12.83 -1.54
C LEU A 56 -3.82 14.14 -1.71
N GLU A 57 -4.78 14.41 -0.84
CA GLU A 57 -5.55 15.66 -0.81
C GLU A 57 -4.64 16.88 -0.62
N ALA A 58 -3.66 16.79 0.29
CA ALA A 58 -2.65 17.84 0.50
C ALA A 58 -1.76 18.10 -0.73
N ARG A 59 -1.72 17.17 -1.69
CA ARG A 59 -1.03 17.32 -2.99
C ARG A 59 -1.97 17.71 -4.15
N GLY A 60 -3.22 18.03 -3.84
CA GLY A 60 -4.20 18.51 -4.83
C GLY A 60 -4.94 17.41 -5.59
N PHE A 61 -4.85 16.14 -5.14
CA PHE A 61 -5.68 15.07 -5.70
C PHE A 61 -7.07 15.07 -5.07
N GLU A 62 -8.10 14.86 -5.88
CA GLU A 62 -9.40 14.45 -5.35
C GLU A 62 -9.32 13.00 -4.88
N VAL A 63 -9.90 12.70 -3.71
CA VAL A 63 -9.82 11.37 -3.10
C VAL A 63 -11.20 10.85 -2.72
N THR A 64 -11.48 9.60 -3.06
CA THR A 64 -12.61 8.83 -2.53
C THR A 64 -12.11 7.78 -1.56
N ARG A 65 -12.67 7.74 -0.34
CA ARG A 65 -12.34 6.73 0.67
C ARG A 65 -13.26 5.52 0.54
N ARG A 66 -12.69 4.32 0.49
CA ARG A 66 -13.38 3.01 0.55
C ARG A 66 -12.74 2.14 1.62
N LEU A 67 -12.86 2.58 2.86
CA LEU A 67 -12.23 1.94 4.01
C LEU A 67 -13.02 0.72 4.47
N GLY A 68 -12.33 -0.23 5.10
CA GLY A 68 -12.97 -1.38 5.75
C GLY A 68 -13.50 -2.45 4.78
N LEU A 69 -12.82 -2.69 3.66
CA LEU A 69 -13.28 -3.60 2.61
C LEU A 69 -13.44 -5.04 3.09
N GLY A 70 -12.34 -5.64 3.55
CA GLY A 70 -12.26 -7.05 3.91
C GLY A 70 -10.80 -7.47 4.12
N ALA A 71 -10.56 -8.76 4.34
CA ALA A 71 -9.20 -9.30 4.47
C ALA A 71 -8.37 -9.10 3.17
N THR A 72 -7.09 -9.45 3.22
CA THR A 72 -6.11 -9.18 2.16
C THR A 72 -6.58 -9.61 0.77
N GLU A 73 -7.19 -10.78 0.59
CA GLU A 73 -7.65 -11.28 -0.70
C GLU A 73 -8.83 -10.47 -1.26
N ILE A 74 -9.64 -9.85 -0.40
CA ILE A 74 -10.73 -8.96 -0.82
C ILE A 74 -10.17 -7.59 -1.21
N ALA A 75 -9.29 -7.02 -0.39
CA ALA A 75 -8.63 -5.76 -0.70
C ALA A 75 -7.78 -5.86 -1.99
N PHE A 76 -7.04 -6.95 -2.15
CA PHE A 76 -6.26 -7.22 -3.36
C PHE A 76 -7.14 -7.39 -4.60
N ARG A 77 -8.27 -8.10 -4.51
CA ARG A 77 -9.24 -8.20 -5.63
C ARG A 77 -9.88 -6.87 -5.96
N ALA A 78 -10.19 -6.05 -4.95
CA ALA A 78 -10.70 -4.69 -5.16
C ALA A 78 -9.66 -3.84 -5.90
N LEU A 79 -8.39 -3.95 -5.51
CA LEU A 79 -7.28 -3.33 -6.23
C LEU A 79 -7.24 -3.83 -7.67
N GLN A 80 -7.10 -5.15 -7.89
CA GLN A 80 -7.03 -5.76 -9.23
C GLN A 80 -8.17 -5.37 -10.18
N ARG A 81 -9.37 -5.13 -9.66
CA ARG A 81 -10.56 -4.74 -10.43
C ARG A 81 -10.70 -3.22 -10.61
N GLY A 82 -9.77 -2.41 -10.11
CA GLY A 82 -9.85 -0.95 -10.13
C GLY A 82 -10.94 -0.37 -9.21
N ALA A 83 -11.44 -1.16 -8.26
CA ALA A 83 -12.42 -0.69 -7.28
C ALA A 83 -11.78 0.16 -6.16
N ILE A 84 -10.46 0.05 -5.99
CA ILE A 84 -9.57 0.95 -5.27
C ILE A 84 -8.29 1.13 -6.09
N ASP A 85 -7.58 2.23 -5.88
CA ASP A 85 -6.30 2.54 -6.53
C ASP A 85 -5.10 2.28 -5.61
N VAL A 86 -5.30 2.40 -4.29
CA VAL A 86 -4.23 2.28 -3.31
C VAL A 86 -4.76 1.78 -1.97
N TYR A 87 -3.99 0.94 -1.28
CA TYR A 87 -4.27 0.56 0.12
C TYR A 87 -3.00 0.15 0.87
N PRO A 88 -3.00 0.20 2.21
CA PRO A 88 -1.91 -0.30 3.04
C PRO A 88 -1.96 -1.83 3.18
N GLU A 89 -0.86 -2.51 2.84
CA GLU A 89 -0.69 -3.96 2.98
C GLU A 89 0.61 -4.32 3.70
N ASN A 90 0.63 -5.38 4.49
CA ASN A 90 1.84 -5.84 5.14
C ASN A 90 2.55 -6.84 4.21
N THR A 91 3.86 -6.70 3.99
CA THR A 91 4.62 -7.50 3.02
C THR A 91 4.51 -8.99 3.30
N GLY A 92 4.61 -9.40 4.56
CA GLY A 92 4.43 -10.80 4.95
C GLY A 92 3.02 -11.32 4.68
N THR A 93 1.99 -10.50 4.91
CA THR A 93 0.60 -10.87 4.64
C THR A 93 0.34 -10.96 3.14
N GLY A 94 0.82 -10.00 2.35
CA GLY A 94 0.73 -10.03 0.89
C GLY A 94 1.46 -11.25 0.30
N LEU A 95 2.64 -11.58 0.81
CA LEU A 95 3.39 -12.77 0.38
C LEU A 95 2.60 -14.06 0.66
N LEU A 96 2.05 -14.20 1.86
CA LEU A 96 1.30 -15.39 2.25
C LEU A 96 -0.05 -15.49 1.55
N ALA A 97 -0.90 -14.46 1.70
CA ALA A 97 -2.29 -14.51 1.27
C ALA A 97 -2.46 -14.34 -0.24
N VAL A 98 -1.57 -13.61 -0.92
CA VAL A 98 -1.67 -13.36 -2.37
C VAL A 98 -0.77 -14.26 -3.19
N LEU A 99 0.47 -14.50 -2.75
CA LEU A 99 1.42 -15.34 -3.49
C LEU A 99 1.45 -16.79 -3.00
N GLY A 100 0.86 -17.10 -1.84
CA GLY A 100 0.87 -18.46 -1.27
C GLY A 100 2.23 -18.85 -0.70
N GLU A 101 3.12 -17.88 -0.43
CA GLU A 101 4.49 -18.13 -0.01
C GLU A 101 4.67 -17.80 1.48
N VAL A 102 5.36 -18.66 2.22
CA VAL A 102 5.63 -18.43 3.64
C VAL A 102 6.72 -17.35 3.79
N PRO A 103 6.48 -16.25 4.52
CA PRO A 103 7.48 -15.21 4.69
C PRO A 103 8.69 -15.68 5.50
N GLY A 104 9.89 -15.46 4.95
CA GLY A 104 11.16 -15.67 5.65
C GLY A 104 11.45 -14.59 6.70
N ALA A 105 12.61 -14.69 7.34
CA ALA A 105 13.03 -13.79 8.42
C ALA A 105 13.58 -12.43 7.93
N ASP A 106 14.10 -12.37 6.70
CA ASP A 106 14.67 -11.16 6.09
C ASP A 106 13.56 -10.30 5.43
N PRO A 107 13.30 -9.08 5.94
CA PRO A 107 12.33 -8.16 5.37
C PRO A 107 12.68 -7.69 3.97
N GLY A 108 13.98 -7.51 3.72
CA GLY A 108 14.47 -7.04 2.43
C GLY A 108 14.12 -8.04 1.35
N ALA A 109 14.40 -9.33 1.59
CA ALA A 109 13.99 -10.42 0.72
C ALA A 109 12.46 -10.51 0.57
N VAL A 110 11.69 -10.42 1.67
CA VAL A 110 10.21 -10.48 1.61
C VAL A 110 9.64 -9.32 0.79
N PHE A 111 10.13 -8.10 0.99
CA PHE A 111 9.74 -6.92 0.21
C PHE A 111 10.11 -7.07 -1.27
N ALA A 112 11.35 -7.44 -1.56
CA ALA A 112 11.82 -7.64 -2.94
C ALA A 112 10.98 -8.69 -3.67
N ARG A 113 10.57 -9.75 -2.95
CA ARG A 113 9.69 -10.79 -3.47
C ARG A 113 8.32 -10.24 -3.87
N VAL A 114 7.60 -9.59 -2.95
CA VAL A 114 6.27 -9.04 -3.27
C VAL A 114 6.34 -7.92 -4.32
N PHE A 115 7.36 -7.06 -4.27
CA PHE A 115 7.58 -6.01 -5.25
C PHE A 115 7.76 -6.58 -6.66
N GLY A 116 8.66 -7.56 -6.82
CA GLY A 116 8.95 -8.17 -8.11
C GLY A 116 7.78 -8.97 -8.68
N GLU A 117 7.12 -9.76 -7.83
CA GLU A 117 5.99 -10.60 -8.23
C GLU A 117 4.76 -9.78 -8.60
N PHE A 118 4.40 -8.77 -7.81
CA PHE A 118 3.21 -7.97 -8.08
C PHE A 118 3.35 -7.14 -9.36
N ARG A 119 4.55 -6.57 -9.57
CA ARG A 119 4.86 -5.82 -10.78
C ARG A 119 4.79 -6.72 -12.02
N ARG A 120 5.36 -7.94 -11.92
CA ARG A 120 5.39 -8.87 -13.05
C ARG A 120 4.02 -9.45 -13.40
N ARG A 121 3.23 -9.83 -12.38
CA ARG A 121 1.95 -10.54 -12.57
C ARG A 121 0.78 -9.60 -12.85
N TRP A 122 0.78 -8.41 -12.26
CA TRP A 122 -0.38 -7.51 -12.28
C TRP A 122 -0.06 -6.05 -12.63
N GLY A 123 1.21 -5.70 -12.89
CA GLY A 123 1.61 -4.31 -13.09
C GLY A 123 1.42 -3.42 -11.84
N MET A 124 1.21 -4.04 -10.68
CA MET A 124 1.01 -3.33 -9.41
C MET A 124 2.34 -3.04 -8.75
N ARG A 125 2.44 -1.89 -8.08
CA ARG A 125 3.68 -1.47 -7.43
C ARG A 125 3.51 -1.41 -5.93
N TRP A 126 4.47 -1.99 -5.22
CA TRP A 126 4.68 -1.72 -3.81
C TRP A 126 5.55 -0.47 -3.65
N LEU A 127 5.16 0.47 -2.79
CA LEU A 127 5.97 1.65 -2.46
C LEU A 127 7.08 1.27 -1.46
N PRO A 128 8.04 2.17 -1.15
CA PRO A 128 8.97 1.93 -0.06
C PRO A 128 8.24 1.68 1.27
N PRO A 129 8.80 0.81 2.14
CA PRO A 129 8.41 0.64 3.53
C PRO A 129 8.12 1.91 4.31
N LEU A 130 7.07 1.87 5.16
CA LEU A 130 6.77 2.96 6.10
C LEU A 130 7.72 3.03 7.30
N GLY A 131 8.64 2.07 7.44
CA GLY A 131 9.67 2.07 8.49
C GLY A 131 9.24 1.52 9.85
N PHE A 132 8.04 0.92 9.95
CA PHE A 132 7.61 0.20 11.14
C PHE A 132 7.25 -1.25 10.82
N GLU A 133 7.14 -2.04 11.88
CA GLU A 133 6.75 -3.44 11.84
C GLU A 133 5.50 -3.68 12.69
N ASN A 134 4.58 -4.47 12.13
CA ASN A 134 3.44 -5.02 12.85
C ASN A 134 3.55 -6.56 12.82
N THR A 135 4.05 -7.13 13.92
CA THR A 135 4.27 -8.57 14.08
C THR A 135 3.91 -9.02 15.49
N TYR A 136 3.80 -10.33 15.67
CA TYR A 136 3.61 -10.90 17.00
C TYR A 136 4.86 -10.67 17.86
N ALA A 137 4.67 -10.01 18.99
CA ALA A 137 5.70 -9.75 19.98
C ALA A 137 5.12 -9.85 21.39
N ILE A 138 5.99 -10.03 22.38
CA ILE A 138 5.65 -9.94 23.80
C ILE A 138 6.00 -8.52 24.26
N ALA A 139 5.02 -7.80 24.81
CA ALA A 139 5.25 -6.51 25.43
C ALA A 139 5.35 -6.67 26.96
N ILE A 140 6.33 -6.02 27.57
CA ILE A 140 6.49 -5.92 29.03
C ILE A 140 6.32 -4.48 29.49
N ARG A 141 5.95 -4.26 30.76
CA ARG A 141 5.92 -2.90 31.33
C ARG A 141 7.32 -2.30 31.31
N ARG A 142 7.40 -0.98 31.13
CA ARG A 142 8.67 -0.23 31.08
C ARG A 142 9.40 -0.22 32.43
N GLU A 143 8.68 -0.40 33.53
CA GLU A 143 9.23 -0.38 34.88
C GLU A 143 10.18 -1.58 35.09
N THR A 144 11.45 -1.26 35.23
CA THR A 144 12.48 -2.06 35.90
C THR A 144 13.29 -1.09 36.76
#